data_AF-A0A8I1SLW8-F1
#
_entry.id   AF-A0A8I1SLW8-F1
#
_cell.length_a   1.000
_cell.length_b   1.000
_cell.length_c   1.000
_cell.angle_alpha   90.00
_cell.angle_beta   90.00
_cell.angle_gamma   90.00
#
_symmetry.space_group_name_H-M   'P 1'
#
loop_
_entity.id
_entity.type
_entity.pdbx_description
1 polymer ?
#
loop_
_entity_poly.entity_id
_entity_poly.type
_entity_poly.pdbx_seq_one_letter_code
_entity_poly.pdbx_strand_id
1 'polypeptide(L)'
;MRVISFKSYEEYREFMIQKFIHKAKRKGAKLENEEFQKRLDERMERVKEFWDERECEKQIADRGSATLSVHRGMFKEDQRKVSKHLDNTRLTESIHVRLDANTYDKLLTFCEQHDMDISQAVRFLIQNS
;
A
#
# COMPACT_ATOMS: atom_id res chain seq x y z
N MET A 1 -5.43 -13.46 5.62
CA MET A 1 -5.49 -12.41 4.59
C MET A 1 -4.07 -11.85 4.48
N ARG A 2 -3.50 -11.70 3.28
CA ARG A 2 -2.18 -11.08 3.14
C ARG A 2 -2.36 -9.66 2.62
N VAL A 3 -1.62 -8.72 3.18
CA VAL A 3 -1.62 -7.33 2.78
C VAL A 3 -0.30 -7.08 2.05
N ILE A 4 -0.35 -6.45 0.89
CA ILE A 4 0.82 -6.13 0.08
C ILE A 4 0.71 -4.66 -0.32
N SER A 5 1.80 -3.92 -0.18
CA SER A 5 1.87 -2.51 -0.53
C SER A 5 2.75 -2.32 -1.76
N PHE A 6 2.38 -1.37 -2.60
CA PHE A 6 3.05 -1.04 -3.86
C PHE A 6 3.30 0.47 -3.92
N LYS A 7 4.44 0.87 -4.47
CA LYS A 7 4.83 2.29 -4.61
C LYS A 7 4.43 2.88 -5.96
N SER A 8 4.08 2.04 -6.93
CA SER A 8 3.62 2.47 -8.25
C SER A 8 2.71 1.42 -8.90
N TYR A 9 1.97 1.83 -9.92
CA TYR A 9 1.21 0.92 -10.76
C TYR A 9 2.10 -0.09 -11.46
N GLU A 10 3.27 0.31 -11.96
CA GLU A 10 4.25 -0.59 -12.62
C GLU A 10 4.67 -1.74 -11.70
N GLU A 11 4.97 -1.45 -10.43
CA GLU A 11 5.35 -2.47 -9.45
C GLU A 11 4.20 -3.48 -9.22
N TYR A 12 2.97 -2.97 -9.09
CA TYR A 12 1.78 -3.81 -8.97
C TYR A 12 1.52 -4.64 -10.24
N ARG A 13 1.68 -4.05 -11.42
CA ARG A 13 1.51 -4.71 -12.72
C ARG A 13 2.49 -5.85 -12.89
N GLU A 14 3.78 -5.62 -12.62
CA GLU A 14 4.81 -6.66 -12.68
C GLU A 14 4.52 -7.81 -11.72
N PHE A 15 4.13 -7.50 -10.48
CA PHE A 15 3.70 -8.49 -9.51
C PHE A 15 2.55 -9.36 -10.05
N MET A 16 1.57 -8.73 -10.71
CA MET A 16 0.42 -9.43 -11.29
C MET A 16 0.78 -10.31 -12.47
N ILE A 17 1.66 -9.84 -13.35
CA ILE A 17 2.18 -10.62 -14.49
C ILE A 17 2.91 -11.86 -13.97
N GLN A 18 3.85 -11.69 -13.04
CA GLN A 18 4.62 -12.80 -12.48
C GLN A 18 3.71 -13.83 -11.82
N LYS A 19 2.72 -13.37 -11.07
CA LYS A 19 1.72 -14.23 -10.43
C LYS A 19 0.88 -15.01 -11.45
N PHE A 20 0.49 -14.39 -12.55
CA PHE A 20 -0.27 -15.04 -13.62
C PHE A 20 0.58 -16.11 -14.33
N ILE A 21 1.80 -15.77 -14.73
CA ILE A 21 2.76 -16.69 -15.35
C ILE A 21 3.03 -17.88 -14.42
N HIS A 22 3.29 -17.63 -13.14
CA HIS A 22 3.55 -18.68 -12.16
C HIS A 22 2.37 -19.66 -12.03
N LYS A 23 1.14 -19.13 -12.00
CA LYS A 23 -0.08 -19.96 -11.95
C LYS A 23 -0.28 -20.76 -13.24
N ALA A 24 0.05 -20.19 -14.39
CA ALA A 24 -0.03 -20.86 -15.68
C ALA A 24 1.01 -21.99 -15.81
N LYS A 25 2.27 -21.73 -15.43
CA LYS A 25 3.34 -22.74 -15.36
C LYS A 25 2.95 -23.92 -14.48
N ARG A 26 2.40 -23.67 -13.28
CA ARG A 26 1.90 -24.73 -12.37
C ARG A 26 0.79 -25.58 -12.97
N LYS A 27 0.02 -25.05 -13.93
CA LYS A 27 -1.05 -25.76 -14.63
C LYS A 27 -0.57 -26.44 -15.92
N GLY A 28 0.73 -26.41 -16.22
CA GLY A 28 1.31 -26.99 -17.43
C GLY A 28 1.06 -26.17 -18.70
N ALA A 29 0.71 -24.88 -18.58
CA ALA A 29 0.49 -24.04 -19.75
C ALA A 29 1.81 -23.67 -20.45
N LYS A 30 1.80 -23.67 -21.79
CA LYS A 30 2.89 -23.13 -22.62
C LYS A 30 2.72 -21.62 -22.74
N LEU A 31 3.78 -20.88 -22.39
CA LEU A 31 3.76 -19.41 -22.31
C LEU A 31 3.90 -18.73 -23.67
N GLU A 32 4.40 -19.45 -24.67
CA GLU A 32 4.70 -18.93 -26.02
C GLU A 32 3.50 -19.01 -26.98
N ASN A 33 2.31 -19.34 -26.48
CA ASN A 33 1.10 -19.40 -27.31
C ASN A 33 0.44 -18.00 -27.38
N GLU A 34 0.03 -17.57 -28.57
CA GLU A 34 -0.76 -16.34 -28.79
C GLU A 34 -2.02 -16.29 -27.91
N GLU A 35 -2.65 -17.43 -27.66
CA GLU A 35 -3.81 -17.54 -26.75
C GLU A 35 -3.45 -17.25 -25.28
N PHE A 36 -2.21 -17.54 -24.87
CA PHE A 36 -1.72 -17.15 -23.55
C PHE A 36 -1.51 -15.65 -23.47
N GLN A 37 -0.91 -15.05 -24.50
CA GLN A 37 -0.68 -13.61 -24.56
C GLN A 37 -2.00 -12.83 -24.53
N LYS A 38 -2.99 -13.23 -25.34
CA LYS A 38 -4.33 -12.61 -25.33
C LYS A 38 -4.99 -12.67 -23.96
N ARG A 39 -4.92 -13.82 -23.27
CA ARG A 39 -5.46 -13.95 -21.91
C ARG A 39 -4.71 -13.12 -20.88
N LEU A 40 -3.40 -12.92 -21.06
CA LEU A 40 -2.61 -12.05 -20.20
C LEU A 40 -3.04 -10.59 -20.39
N ASP A 41 -3.22 -10.15 -21.63
CA ASP A 41 -3.62 -8.77 -21.96
C ASP A 41 -5.03 -8.46 -21.41
N GLU A 42 -6.02 -9.30 -21.68
CA GLU A 42 -7.37 -9.20 -21.11
C GLU A 42 -7.36 -9.20 -19.56
N ARG A 43 -6.40 -9.91 -18.97
CA ARG A 43 -6.23 -9.93 -17.51
C ARG A 43 -5.62 -8.62 -17.01
N MET A 44 -4.70 -8.02 -17.75
CA MET A 44 -4.03 -6.77 -17.36
C MET A 44 -4.96 -5.57 -17.46
N GLU A 45 -5.92 -5.57 -18.38
CA GLU A 45 -6.98 -4.56 -18.40
C GLU A 45 -7.77 -4.56 -17.08
N ARG A 46 -8.24 -5.73 -16.63
CA ARG A 46 -8.95 -5.84 -15.34
C ARG A 46 -8.08 -5.50 -14.12
N VAL A 47 -6.77 -5.72 -14.23
CA VAL A 47 -5.82 -5.34 -13.17
C VAL A 47 -5.71 -3.82 -13.06
N LYS A 48 -5.72 -3.13 -14.21
CA LYS A 48 -5.74 -1.67 -14.27
C LYS A 48 -7.05 -1.12 -13.71
N GLU A 49 -8.19 -1.64 -14.17
CA GLU A 49 -9.51 -1.25 -13.65
C GLU A 49 -9.57 -1.37 -12.13
N PHE A 50 -9.10 -2.49 -11.57
CA PHE A 50 -9.05 -2.69 -10.12
C PHE A 50 -8.13 -1.70 -9.39
N TRP A 51 -7.03 -1.28 -10.02
CA TRP A 51 -6.13 -0.28 -9.45
C TRP A 51 -6.80 1.10 -9.40
N ASP A 52 -7.46 1.47 -10.48
CA ASP A 52 -8.15 2.75 -10.64
C ASP A 52 -9.37 2.83 -9.70
N GLU A 53 -10.18 1.78 -9.61
CA GLU A 53 -11.34 1.68 -8.70
C GLU A 53 -10.98 1.87 -7.22
N ARG A 54 -9.73 1.55 -6.85
CA ARG A 54 -9.23 1.68 -5.48
C ARG A 54 -8.57 3.03 -5.21
N GLU A 55 -8.54 3.92 -6.19
CA GLU A 55 -7.84 5.21 -6.12
C GLU A 55 -6.37 5.02 -5.65
N CYS A 56 -5.69 3.95 -6.12
CA CYS A 56 -4.36 3.60 -5.62
C CYS A 56 -3.32 4.70 -5.85
N GLU A 57 -3.40 5.43 -6.96
CA GLU A 57 -2.55 6.61 -7.22
C GLU A 57 -2.71 7.68 -6.14
N LYS A 58 -3.95 7.92 -5.70
CA LYS A 58 -4.24 8.86 -4.61
C LYS A 58 -3.70 8.36 -3.28
N GLN A 59 -3.82 7.07 -3.00
CA GLN A 59 -3.22 6.47 -1.80
C GLN A 59 -1.68 6.62 -1.80
N ILE A 60 -1.03 6.48 -2.96
CA ILE A 60 0.41 6.70 -3.10
C ILE A 60 0.75 8.16 -2.88
N ALA A 61 -0.01 9.10 -3.45
CA ALA A 61 0.20 10.53 -3.21
C ALA A 61 0.05 10.89 -1.73
N ASP A 62 -0.95 10.33 -1.04
CA ASP A 62 -1.27 10.65 0.35
C ASP A 62 -0.34 9.94 1.37
N ARG A 63 0.12 8.72 1.06
CA ARG A 63 0.78 7.81 2.04
C ARG A 63 2.10 7.21 1.56
N GLY A 64 2.53 7.52 0.34
CA GLY A 64 3.73 6.96 -0.29
C GLY A 64 3.60 5.51 -0.77
N SER A 65 2.45 4.85 -0.55
CA SER A 65 2.16 3.51 -1.09
C SER A 65 0.66 3.19 -1.13
N ALA A 66 0.26 2.37 -2.10
CA ALA A 66 -1.08 1.79 -2.19
C ALA A 66 -1.08 0.39 -1.55
N THR A 67 -2.04 0.11 -0.69
CA THR A 67 -2.10 -1.16 0.05
C THR A 67 -3.29 -2.01 -0.37
N LEU A 68 -3.02 -3.21 -0.87
CA LEU A 68 -4.03 -4.13 -1.40
C LEU A 68 -4.14 -5.41 -0.58
N SER A 69 -5.38 -5.82 -0.30
CA SER A 69 -5.69 -7.04 0.45
C SER A 69 -5.88 -8.24 -0.49
N VAL A 70 -5.20 -9.36 -0.18
CA VAL A 70 -5.25 -10.59 -0.98
C VAL A 70 -5.91 -11.73 -0.19
N HIS A 71 -6.90 -12.39 -0.79
CA HIS A 71 -7.57 -13.57 -0.23
C HIS A 71 -7.49 -14.77 -1.18
N ARG A 72 -6.91 -15.89 -0.73
CA ARG A 72 -6.77 -17.15 -1.50
C ARG A 72 -6.17 -16.95 -2.90
N GLY A 73 -5.20 -16.05 -3.03
CA GLY A 73 -4.54 -15.78 -4.31
C GLY A 73 -5.39 -15.02 -5.33
N MET A 74 -6.62 -14.62 -4.99
CA MET A 74 -7.42 -13.67 -5.75
C MET A 74 -7.46 -12.35 -4.99
N PHE A 75 -7.30 -11.24 -5.71
CA PHE A 75 -7.82 -9.97 -5.22
C PHE A 75 -9.32 -10.16 -5.29
N LYS A 76 -9.94 -10.48 -4.15
CA LYS A 76 -11.40 -10.45 -4.10
C LYS A 76 -11.78 -8.97 -4.20
N GLU A 77 -12.88 -8.69 -4.89
CA GLU A 77 -13.78 -7.64 -4.42
C GLU A 77 -14.04 -7.94 -2.94
N ASP A 78 -13.23 -7.40 -2.04
CA ASP A 78 -13.75 -7.19 -0.71
C ASP A 78 -14.80 -6.10 -0.92
N GLN A 79 -16.05 -6.55 -1.11
CA GLN A 79 -17.28 -5.75 -0.98
C GLN A 79 -17.49 -5.28 0.46
N ARG A 80 -16.56 -5.61 1.37
CA ARG A 80 -16.24 -4.67 2.43
C ARG A 80 -15.73 -3.43 1.72
N LYS A 81 -16.66 -2.51 1.43
CA LYS A 81 -16.41 -1.07 1.40
C LYS A 81 -15.17 -0.89 2.27
N VAL A 82 -14.02 -0.54 1.68
CA VAL A 82 -12.91 0.00 2.49
C VAL A 82 -13.63 0.97 3.37
N SER A 83 -13.75 0.63 4.66
CA SER A 83 -14.83 1.20 5.44
C SER A 83 -14.63 2.68 5.31
N LYS A 84 -15.66 3.42 4.87
CA LYS A 84 -15.63 4.88 4.83
C LYS A 84 -15.34 5.50 6.20
N HIS A 85 -15.03 4.70 7.22
CA HIS A 85 -14.15 5.08 8.31
C HIS A 85 -12.70 5.26 7.81
N LEU A 86 -12.49 6.24 6.93
CA LEU A 86 -11.24 7.01 6.92
C LEU A 86 -11.05 7.77 8.24
N ASP A 87 -12.11 7.88 9.05
CA ASP A 87 -12.10 8.40 10.42
C ASP A 87 -11.75 7.33 11.48
N ASN A 88 -10.98 6.31 11.14
CA ASN A 88 -10.34 5.54 12.20
C ASN A 88 -9.19 6.40 12.73
N THR A 89 -9.45 7.13 13.81
CA THR A 89 -8.46 7.81 14.68
C THR A 89 -7.38 6.87 15.23
N ARG A 90 -7.36 5.60 14.81
CA ARG A 90 -6.36 4.61 15.14
C ARG A 90 -5.20 4.70 14.17
N LEU A 91 -4.05 5.07 14.71
CA LEU A 91 -2.77 5.09 14.02
C LEU A 91 -2.48 3.66 13.53
N THR A 92 -2.50 3.46 12.22
CA THR A 92 -2.30 2.15 11.58
C THR A 92 -0.84 1.84 11.26
N GLU A 93 0.03 2.84 11.40
CA GLU A 93 1.44 2.78 10.99
C GLU A 93 2.34 3.23 12.14
N SER A 94 3.50 2.58 12.25
CA SER A 94 4.52 2.88 13.25
C SER A 94 5.82 3.25 12.56
N ILE A 95 6.42 4.37 12.95
CA ILE A 95 7.73 4.83 12.48
C ILE A 95 8.70 4.77 13.66
N HIS A 96 9.88 4.18 13.44
CA HIS A 96 10.95 4.19 14.44
C HIS A 96 11.93 5.31 14.09
N VAL A 97 12.09 6.28 14.99
CA VAL A 97 13.00 7.40 14.83
C VAL A 97 14.15 7.25 15.83
N ARG A 98 15.39 7.40 15.36
CA ARG A 98 16.56 7.49 16.24
C ARG A 98 16.97 8.96 16.34
N LEU A 99 17.03 9.46 17.56
CA LEU A 99 17.47 10.81 17.87
C LEU A 99 18.74 10.73 18.70
N ASP A 100 19.68 11.64 18.47
CA ASP A 100 20.78 11.87 19.41
C ASP A 100 20.25 12.55 20.68
N ALA A 101 21.05 12.55 21.74
CA ALA A 101 20.64 13.08 23.04
C ALA A 101 20.19 14.55 22.97
N ASN A 102 20.91 15.41 22.24
CA ASN A 102 20.59 16.82 22.14
C ASN A 102 19.27 17.04 21.37
N THR A 103 19.04 16.28 20.29
CA THR A 103 17.79 16.36 19.54
C THR A 103 16.60 15.81 20.34
N TYR A 104 16.81 14.78 21.15
CA TYR A 104 15.79 14.25 22.05
C TYR A 104 15.42 15.26 23.15
N ASP A 105 16.39 15.93 23.76
CA ASP A 105 16.14 16.96 24.77
C ASP A 105 15.35 18.15 24.21
N LYS A 106 15.66 18.57 22.97
CA LYS A 106 14.87 19.59 22.26
C LYS A 106 13.44 19.15 22.02
N LEU A 107 13.23 17.88 21.66
CA LEU A 107 11.89 17.32 21.48
C LEU A 107 11.12 17.32 22.80
N LEU A 108 11.75 16.93 23.92
CA LEU A 108 11.13 16.98 25.23
C LEU A 108 10.75 18.41 25.63
N THR A 109 11.65 19.37 25.41
CA THR A 109 11.38 20.79 25.69
C THR A 109 10.20 21.30 24.87
N PHE A 110 10.11 20.91 23.60
CA PHE A 110 8.98 21.25 22.73
C PHE A 110 7.67 20.62 23.23
N CYS A 111 7.70 19.36 23.69
CA CYS A 111 6.54 18.69 24.27
C CYS A 111 6.03 19.44 25.51
N GLU A 112 6.92 19.87 26.40
CA GLU A 112 6.56 20.65 27.60
C GLU A 112 5.98 22.03 27.25
N GLN A 113 6.56 22.74 26.29
CA GLN A 113 6.11 24.07 25.89
C GLN A 113 4.72 24.08 25.26
N HIS A 114 4.36 23.00 24.57
CA HIS A 114 3.11 22.90 23.80
C HIS A 114 2.07 21.97 24.42
N ASP A 115 2.33 21.41 25.60
CA ASP A 115 1.47 20.43 26.30
C ASP A 115 1.06 19.26 25.38
N MET A 116 2.06 18.67 24.71
CA MET A 116 1.89 17.56 23.77
C MET A 116 2.65 16.32 24.22
N ASP A 117 2.11 15.14 23.96
CA ASP A 117 2.88 13.90 24.09
C ASP A 117 3.94 13.80 22.96
N ILE A 118 4.99 12.99 23.19
CA ILE A 118 6.10 12.81 22.23
C ILE A 118 5.59 12.39 20.84
N SER A 119 4.57 11.53 20.78
CA SER A 119 4.04 11.05 19.50
C SER A 119 3.22 12.13 18.78
N GLN A 120 2.48 12.95 19.52
CA GLN A 120 1.77 14.12 19.00
C GLN A 120 2.76 15.16 18.47
N ALA A 121 3.80 15.48 19.25
CA ALA A 121 4.85 16.41 18.87
C ALA A 121 5.58 15.95 17.59
N VAL A 122 5.98 14.69 17.51
CA VAL A 122 6.62 14.14 16.30
C VAL A 122 5.70 14.22 15.08
N ARG A 123 4.41 13.89 15.22
CA ARG A 123 3.46 14.01 14.10
C ARG A 123 3.27 15.46 13.67
N PHE A 124 3.13 16.36 14.64
CA PHE A 124 3.00 17.79 14.39
C PHE A 124 4.21 18.32 13.62
N LEU A 125 5.43 17.94 14.04
CA LEU A 125 6.66 18.36 13.37
C LEU A 125 6.76 17.82 11.94
N ILE A 126 6.40 16.55 11.70
CA ILE A 126 6.39 15.96 10.35
C ILE A 126 5.36 16.63 9.43
N GLN A 127 4.20 17.00 9.97
CA GLN A 127 3.14 17.64 9.17
C GLN A 127 3.42 19.10 8.83
N ASN A 128 4.29 19.77 9.60
CA ASN A 128 4.61 21.19 9.45
C ASN A 128 6.08 21.44 9.03
N SER A 129 6.81 20.39 8.61
CA SER A 129 8.18 20.46 8.10
C SER A 129 8.25 20.72 6.60
#